data_AF-A0A3P4B7S8-F1
#
_entry.id   AF-A0A3P4B7S8-F1
#
_cell.length_a   1.000
_cell.length_b   1.000
_cell.length_c   1.000
_cell.angle_alpha   90.00
_cell.angle_beta   90.00
_cell.angle_gamma   90.00
#
_symmetry.space_group_name_H-M   'P 1'
#
loop_
_entity.id
_entity.type
_entity.pdbx_description
1 polymer ?
#
loop_
_entity_poly.entity_id
_entity_poly.type
_entity_poly.pdbx_seq_one_letter_code
_entity_poly.pdbx_strand_id
1 'polypeptide(L)'
;MAERKSAPSTRMEQAAAVRTIGARMRQARELCNLSQSAAAKRLGYSNSSKLSKVEGATDTNSVPLWLITRAAKVYDVSVDFLFGVNDDWEVGARMTQEREVSAWLWEAMEKARLRDVATLKKLHDKLEAMGESTAMMLETTGDASAALARFIELNPGFEDMPGGARLMSSVGRANGAAKGVKVKLERFRMECKMAASDTLQQSLPLWDED
;
A
#
# COMPACT_ATOMS: atom_id res chain seq x y z
N MET A 1 10.17 -30.30 -38.73
CA MET A 1 10.91 -30.92 -37.61
C MET A 1 10.79 -29.99 -36.42
N ALA A 2 10.05 -30.38 -35.38
CA ALA A 2 9.94 -29.60 -34.15
C ALA A 2 10.57 -30.43 -33.03
N GLU A 3 11.68 -29.94 -32.48
CA GLU A 3 12.36 -30.54 -31.32
C GLU A 3 11.42 -30.57 -30.13
N ARG A 4 10.96 -31.76 -29.75
CA ARG A 4 10.41 -31.99 -28.41
C ARG A 4 11.57 -31.93 -27.42
N LYS A 5 11.76 -30.79 -26.74
CA LYS A 5 12.50 -30.75 -25.48
C LYS A 5 11.91 -31.81 -24.56
N SER A 6 12.65 -32.88 -24.28
CA SER A 6 12.23 -33.90 -23.33
C SER A 6 12.09 -33.24 -21.96
N ALA A 7 10.93 -33.37 -21.32
CA ALA A 7 10.76 -32.99 -19.92
C ALA A 7 11.88 -33.62 -19.07
N PRO A 8 12.47 -32.89 -18.11
CA PRO A 8 13.48 -33.46 -17.24
C PRO A 8 12.92 -34.72 -16.58
N SER A 9 13.64 -35.83 -16.67
CA SER A 9 13.21 -37.06 -15.99
C SER A 9 13.12 -36.78 -14.49
N THR A 10 12.07 -37.26 -13.81
CA THR A 10 11.86 -37.06 -12.35
C THR A 10 13.10 -37.39 -11.51
N ARG A 11 13.97 -38.29 -12.01
CA ARG A 11 15.27 -38.61 -11.40
C ARG A 11 16.27 -37.45 -11.43
N MET A 12 16.29 -36.66 -12.50
CA MET A 12 17.15 -35.47 -12.62
C MET A 12 16.71 -34.36 -11.66
N GLU A 13 15.40 -34.15 -11.53
CA GLU A 13 14.82 -33.19 -10.58
C GLU A 13 15.11 -33.61 -9.14
N GLN A 14 14.91 -34.89 -8.81
CA GLN A 14 15.26 -35.45 -7.50
C GLN A 14 16.75 -35.28 -7.20
N ALA A 15 17.63 -35.55 -8.17
CA ALA A 15 19.07 -35.36 -7.99
C ALA A 15 19.46 -33.89 -7.77
N ALA A 16 18.78 -32.96 -8.45
CA ALA A 16 18.97 -31.53 -8.22
C ALA A 16 18.53 -31.11 -6.81
N ALA A 17 17.34 -31.56 -6.37
CA ALA A 17 16.84 -31.30 -5.03
C ALA A 17 17.78 -31.84 -3.94
N VAL A 18 18.29 -33.06 -4.10
CA VAL A 18 19.25 -33.65 -3.15
C VAL A 18 20.56 -32.87 -3.09
N ARG A 19 21.06 -32.35 -4.22
CA ARG A 19 22.24 -31.46 -4.24
C ARG A 19 21.99 -30.17 -3.48
N THR A 20 20.84 -29.52 -3.72
CA THR A 20 20.46 -28.30 -3.01
C THR A 20 20.36 -28.53 -1.50
N ILE A 21 19.67 -29.60 -1.09
CA ILE A 21 19.51 -29.93 0.33
C ILE A 21 20.86 -30.23 0.98
N GLY A 22 21.72 -31.02 0.33
CA GLY A 22 23.06 -31.31 0.83
C GLY A 22 23.91 -30.05 1.04
N ALA A 23 23.88 -29.12 0.07
CA ALA A 23 24.59 -27.85 0.16
C ALA A 23 24.05 -26.96 1.29
N ARG A 24 22.73 -26.85 1.42
CA ARG A 24 22.08 -26.05 2.47
C ARG A 24 22.29 -26.64 3.86
N MET A 25 22.27 -27.97 3.99
CA MET A 25 22.60 -28.63 5.27
C MET A 25 24.05 -28.37 5.68
N ARG A 26 24.99 -28.38 4.72
CA ARG A 26 26.38 -27.99 4.99
C ARG A 26 26.48 -26.54 5.44
N GLN A 27 25.84 -25.64 4.70
CA GLN A 27 25.82 -24.20 5.01
C GLN A 27 25.24 -23.94 6.41
N ALA A 28 24.09 -24.52 6.73
CA ALA A 28 23.45 -24.40 8.05
C ALA A 28 24.35 -24.92 9.17
N ARG A 29 25.00 -26.08 8.97
CA ARG A 29 25.96 -26.63 9.92
C ARG A 29 27.13 -25.68 10.19
N GLU A 30 27.66 -25.07 9.13
CA GLU A 30 28.78 -24.13 9.19
C GLU A 30 28.39 -22.81 9.86
N LEU A 31 27.18 -22.29 9.59
CA LEU A 31 26.61 -21.13 10.31
C LEU A 31 26.53 -21.38 11.83
N CYS A 32 26.22 -22.61 12.24
CA CYS A 32 26.21 -23.00 13.65
C CYS A 32 27.58 -23.35 14.24
N ASN A 33 28.68 -23.14 13.50
CA ASN A 33 30.05 -23.53 13.90
C ASN A 33 30.18 -25.00 14.33
N LEU A 34 29.44 -25.91 13.70
CA LEU A 34 29.48 -27.33 14.03
C LEU A 34 30.41 -28.10 13.09
N SER A 35 31.29 -28.92 13.67
CA SER A 35 32.00 -29.95 12.92
C SER A 35 31.01 -31.02 12.44
N GLN A 36 31.32 -31.68 11.34
CA GLN A 36 30.45 -32.72 10.78
C GLN A 36 30.24 -33.90 11.75
N SER A 37 31.25 -34.25 12.56
CA SER A 37 31.12 -35.28 13.61
C SER A 37 30.24 -34.83 14.78
N ALA A 38 30.33 -33.57 15.19
CA ALA A 38 29.46 -33.01 16.23
C ALA A 38 28.00 -32.92 15.76
N ALA A 39 27.78 -32.45 14.53
CA ALA A 39 26.45 -32.37 13.93
C ALA A 39 25.82 -33.76 13.76
N ALA A 40 26.56 -34.76 13.27
CA ALA A 40 26.07 -36.12 13.10
C ALA A 40 25.55 -36.72 14.42
N LYS A 41 26.29 -36.53 15.53
CA LYS A 41 25.85 -36.95 16.87
C LYS A 41 24.55 -36.25 17.29
N ARG A 42 24.45 -34.93 17.10
CA ARG A 42 23.23 -34.15 17.41
C ARG A 42 22.01 -34.54 16.57
N LEU A 43 22.24 -34.98 15.33
CA LEU A 43 21.19 -35.48 14.43
C LEU A 43 20.77 -36.93 14.73
N GLY A 44 21.50 -37.63 15.60
CA GLY A 44 21.20 -39.00 16.02
C GLY A 44 21.89 -40.08 15.19
N TYR A 45 22.97 -39.75 14.47
CA TYR A 45 23.83 -40.73 13.82
C TYR A 45 24.97 -41.19 14.74
N SER A 46 25.35 -42.46 14.61
CA SER A 46 26.48 -43.04 15.35
C SER A 46 27.83 -42.51 14.87
N ASN A 47 27.94 -42.10 13.59
CA ASN A 47 29.17 -41.56 12.98
C ASN A 47 28.84 -40.51 11.90
N SER A 48 29.85 -39.77 11.43
CA SER A 48 29.70 -38.71 10.43
C SER A 48 29.51 -39.21 9.00
N SER A 49 29.76 -40.49 8.72
CA SER A 49 29.79 -41.03 7.35
C SER A 49 28.46 -40.84 6.61
N LYS A 50 27.32 -40.99 7.29
CA LYS A 50 25.99 -40.76 6.70
C LYS A 50 25.75 -39.28 6.40
N LEU A 51 26.07 -38.41 7.35
CA LEU A 51 25.92 -36.97 7.17
C LEU A 51 26.84 -36.45 6.05
N SER A 52 28.06 -36.96 5.94
CA SER A 52 28.98 -36.62 4.85
C SER A 52 28.42 -36.95 3.48
N LYS A 53 27.73 -38.09 3.34
CA LYS A 53 27.11 -38.48 2.06
C LYS A 53 25.94 -37.58 1.69
N VAL A 54 25.16 -37.15 2.69
CA VAL A 54 24.05 -36.22 2.53
C VAL A 54 24.56 -34.85 2.10
N GLU A 55 25.51 -34.26 2.84
CA GLU A 55 26.10 -32.96 2.51
C GLU A 55 26.84 -32.98 1.16
N GLY A 56 27.48 -34.11 0.82
CA GLY A 56 28.17 -34.30 -0.45
C GLY A 56 27.25 -34.64 -1.63
N ALA A 57 25.96 -34.88 -1.39
CA ALA A 57 25.00 -35.37 -2.38
C ALA A 57 25.49 -36.61 -3.16
N THR A 58 26.35 -37.42 -2.54
CA THR A 58 26.97 -38.61 -3.17
C THR A 58 26.03 -39.81 -3.19
N ASP A 59 24.93 -39.76 -2.43
CA ASP A 59 23.91 -40.79 -2.41
C ASP A 59 22.53 -40.16 -2.69
N THR A 60 22.13 -40.22 -3.96
CA THR A 60 20.95 -39.53 -4.52
C THR A 60 19.62 -40.05 -3.97
N ASN A 61 19.60 -41.20 -3.29
CA ASN A 61 18.39 -41.82 -2.76
C ASN A 61 18.16 -41.53 -1.26
N SER A 62 19.00 -40.70 -0.62
CA SER A 62 19.32 -40.88 0.80
C SER A 62 19.15 -39.68 1.73
N VAL A 63 18.27 -38.72 1.40
CA VAL A 63 17.88 -37.69 2.39
C VAL A 63 16.54 -38.08 3.04
N PRO A 64 16.54 -38.72 4.22
CA PRO A 64 15.31 -39.01 4.93
C PRO A 64 14.56 -37.75 5.34
N LEU A 65 13.24 -37.75 5.23
CA LEU A 65 12.40 -36.65 5.73
C LEU A 65 12.59 -36.38 7.24
N TRP A 66 12.84 -37.43 8.03
CA TRP A 66 13.14 -37.28 9.46
C TRP A 66 14.41 -36.47 9.70
N LEU A 67 15.39 -36.55 8.79
CA LEU A 67 16.64 -35.83 8.91
C LEU A 67 16.42 -34.33 8.69
N ILE A 68 15.59 -33.95 7.72
CA ILE A 68 15.29 -32.54 7.38
C ILE A 68 14.66 -31.83 8.58
N THR A 69 13.62 -32.44 9.17
CA THR A 69 12.92 -31.86 10.32
C THR A 69 13.82 -31.74 11.56
N ARG A 70 14.76 -32.67 11.75
CA ARG A 70 15.72 -32.62 12.85
C ARG A 70 16.86 -31.63 12.57
N ALA A 71 17.33 -31.54 11.32
CA ALA A 71 18.32 -30.58 10.89
C ALA A 71 17.84 -29.14 11.06
N ALA A 72 16.60 -28.84 10.66
CA ALA A 72 15.98 -27.54 10.88
C ALA A 72 16.05 -27.11 12.36
N LYS A 73 15.78 -28.03 13.29
CA LYS A 73 15.85 -27.77 14.74
C LYS A 73 17.28 -27.68 15.29
N VAL A 74 18.18 -28.55 14.81
CA VAL A 74 19.57 -28.61 15.31
C VAL A 74 20.41 -27.45 14.80
N TYR A 75 20.12 -26.97 13.59
CA TYR A 75 20.82 -25.85 12.96
C TYR A 75 20.06 -24.52 13.08
N ASP A 76 18.88 -24.52 13.69
CA ASP A 76 18.04 -23.32 13.85
C ASP A 76 17.74 -22.59 12.53
N VAL A 77 17.44 -23.37 11.49
CA VAL A 77 17.12 -22.88 10.13
C VAL A 77 15.76 -23.40 9.65
N SER A 78 15.16 -22.69 8.70
CA SER A 78 13.83 -23.06 8.20
C SER A 78 13.91 -24.30 7.31
N VAL A 79 12.81 -25.06 7.22
CA VAL A 79 12.75 -26.18 6.27
C VAL A 79 12.86 -25.66 4.84
N ASP A 80 12.25 -24.51 4.54
CA ASP A 80 12.30 -23.86 3.23
C ASP A 80 13.73 -23.47 2.83
N PHE A 81 14.54 -23.01 3.78
CA PHE A 81 15.97 -22.79 3.59
C PHE A 81 16.71 -24.08 3.24
N LEU A 82 16.43 -25.18 3.94
CA LEU A 82 17.05 -26.48 3.65
C LEU A 82 16.65 -27.02 2.26
N PHE A 83 15.43 -26.76 1.79
CA PHE A 83 15.01 -27.10 0.43
C PHE A 83 15.53 -26.11 -0.63
N GLY A 84 16.10 -24.97 -0.23
CA GLY A 84 16.54 -23.91 -1.13
C GLY A 84 15.39 -23.16 -1.80
N VAL A 85 14.21 -23.14 -1.18
CA VAL A 85 13.06 -22.34 -1.62
C VAL A 85 13.26 -20.86 -1.23
N ASN A 86 13.96 -20.62 -0.12
CA ASN A 86 14.34 -19.29 0.35
C ASN A 86 15.83 -19.28 0.70
N ASP A 87 16.49 -18.13 0.50
CA ASP A 87 17.89 -17.90 0.87
C ASP A 87 18.05 -17.45 2.33
N ASP A 88 16.97 -16.99 2.95
CA ASP A 88 16.96 -16.57 4.36
C ASP A 88 16.97 -17.77 5.30
N TRP A 89 18.01 -17.84 6.14
CA TRP A 89 18.26 -18.95 7.06
C TRP A 89 17.69 -18.70 8.45
N GLU A 90 17.31 -17.48 8.82
CA GLU A 90 16.89 -17.18 10.19
C GLU A 90 15.52 -17.80 10.55
N VAL A 91 15.49 -18.65 11.58
CA VAL A 91 14.25 -19.06 12.28
C VAL A 91 14.16 -18.30 13.60
N GLY A 92 14.24 -16.98 13.52
CA GLY A 92 14.18 -16.12 14.69
C GLY A 92 12.79 -15.53 14.90
N ALA A 93 12.47 -15.20 16.15
CA ALA A 93 11.34 -14.35 16.53
C ALA A 93 11.17 -13.08 15.67
N ARG A 94 12.20 -12.69 14.90
CA ARG A 94 12.18 -11.65 13.87
C ARG A 94 11.14 -11.89 12.77
N MET A 95 10.91 -13.12 12.29
CA MET A 95 9.84 -13.43 11.33
C MET A 95 8.44 -13.29 11.93
N THR A 96 8.26 -13.66 13.20
CA THR A 96 7.00 -13.46 13.94
C THR A 96 6.81 -11.99 14.28
N GLN A 97 7.85 -11.29 14.71
CA GLN A 97 7.84 -9.85 14.99
C GLN A 97 7.61 -9.03 13.72
N GLU A 98 8.23 -9.37 12.59
CA GLU A 98 8.01 -8.69 11.31
C GLU A 98 6.57 -8.91 10.83
N ARG A 99 5.99 -10.11 11.03
CA ARG A 99 4.58 -10.38 10.74
C ARG A 99 3.63 -9.66 11.71
N GLU A 100 3.93 -9.64 13.00
CA GLU A 100 3.13 -8.94 14.03
C GLU A 100 3.21 -7.42 13.85
N VAL A 101 4.39 -6.87 13.57
CA VAL A 101 4.61 -5.47 13.23
C VAL A 101 3.92 -5.14 11.92
N SER A 102 3.99 -5.99 10.90
CA SER A 102 3.27 -5.79 9.65
C SER A 102 1.76 -5.79 9.87
N ALA A 103 1.22 -6.75 10.62
CA ALA A 103 -0.22 -6.82 10.93
C ALA A 103 -0.68 -5.58 11.72
N TRP A 104 0.11 -5.17 12.72
CA TRP A 104 -0.15 -3.95 13.49
C TRP A 104 -0.07 -2.69 12.61
N LEU A 105 0.92 -2.58 11.74
CA LEU A 105 1.08 -1.47 10.80
C LEU A 105 -0.11 -1.41 9.85
N TRP A 106 -0.53 -2.54 9.29
CA TRP A 106 -1.72 -2.65 8.45
C TRP A 106 -2.98 -2.20 9.19
N GLU A 107 -3.20 -2.67 10.42
CA GLU A 107 -4.35 -2.22 11.23
C GLU A 107 -4.29 -0.72 11.55
N ALA A 108 -3.12 -0.19 11.89
CA ALA A 108 -2.93 1.21 12.20
C ALA A 108 -3.18 2.09 10.96
N MET A 109 -2.65 1.68 9.80
CA MET A 109 -2.87 2.34 8.53
C MET A 109 -4.33 2.25 8.08
N GLU A 110 -5.00 1.11 8.25
CA GLU A 110 -6.41 0.98 7.91
C GLU A 110 -7.29 1.83 8.84
N LYS A 111 -7.00 1.86 10.15
CA LYS A 111 -7.67 2.78 11.08
C LYS A 111 -7.43 4.25 10.73
N ALA A 112 -6.22 4.61 10.29
CA ALA A 112 -5.92 5.96 9.81
C ALA A 112 -6.71 6.27 8.53
N ARG A 113 -6.65 5.38 7.53
CA ARG A 113 -7.36 5.50 6.25
C ARG A 113 -8.86 5.64 6.46
N LEU A 114 -9.47 4.84 7.33
CA LEU A 114 -10.90 4.93 7.65
C LEU A 114 -11.26 6.27 8.30
N ARG A 115 -10.42 6.77 9.22
CA ARG A 115 -10.62 8.11 9.81
C ARG A 115 -10.49 9.22 8.77
N ASP A 116 -9.52 9.11 7.87
CA ASP A 116 -9.28 10.09 6.82
C ASP A 116 -10.43 10.10 5.82
N VAL A 117 -10.89 8.92 5.37
CA VAL A 117 -12.08 8.78 4.51
C VAL A 117 -13.32 9.37 5.18
N ALA A 118 -13.55 9.08 6.46
CA ALA A 118 -14.69 9.64 7.19
C ALA A 118 -14.61 11.17 7.31
N THR A 119 -13.40 11.72 7.48
CA THR A 119 -13.17 13.17 7.56
C THR A 119 -13.36 13.84 6.20
N LEU A 120 -12.81 13.25 5.13
CA LEU A 120 -12.98 13.71 3.76
C LEU A 120 -14.45 13.71 3.34
N LYS A 121 -15.20 12.66 3.71
CA LYS A 121 -16.65 12.61 3.48
C LYS A 121 -17.36 13.78 4.17
N LYS A 122 -17.10 14.03 5.46
CA LYS A 122 -17.70 15.17 6.19
C LYS A 122 -17.35 16.52 5.56
N LEU A 123 -16.13 16.68 5.05
CA LEU A 123 -15.71 17.89 4.35
C LEU A 123 -16.46 18.04 3.01
N HIS A 124 -16.60 16.95 2.26
CA HIS A 124 -17.38 16.92 1.02
C HIS A 124 -18.85 17.29 1.24
N ASP A 125 -19.50 16.67 2.22
CA ASP A 125 -20.91 16.94 2.57
C ASP A 125 -21.11 18.42 2.94
N LYS A 126 -20.17 19.02 3.69
CA LYS A 126 -20.19 20.45 4.01
C LYS A 126 -20.01 21.34 2.80
N LEU A 127 -19.12 20.97 1.88
CA LEU A 127 -18.89 21.72 0.64
C LEU A 127 -20.11 21.71 -0.28
N GLU A 128 -20.81 20.58 -0.38
CA GLU A 128 -22.07 20.49 -1.12
C GLU A 128 -23.15 21.39 -0.49
N ALA A 129 -23.34 21.32 0.83
CA ALA A 129 -24.29 22.19 1.53
C ALA A 129 -23.95 23.69 1.37
N MET A 130 -22.66 24.05 1.39
CA MET A 130 -22.20 25.41 1.10
C MET A 130 -22.48 25.81 -0.36
N GLY A 131 -22.36 24.86 -1.30
CA GLY A 131 -22.68 25.08 -2.70
C GLY A 131 -24.15 25.36 -2.95
N GLU A 132 -25.03 24.57 -2.35
CA GLU A 132 -26.49 24.78 -2.39
C GLU A 132 -26.87 26.15 -1.80
N SER A 133 -26.33 26.47 -0.62
CA SER A 133 -26.59 27.76 0.04
C SER A 133 -26.08 28.95 -0.79
N THR A 134 -24.93 28.81 -1.45
CA THR A 134 -24.37 29.83 -2.34
C THR A 134 -25.22 30.02 -3.59
N ALA A 135 -25.72 28.93 -4.17
CA ALA A 135 -26.61 28.98 -5.34
C ALA A 135 -27.91 29.72 -5.00
N MET A 136 -28.54 29.37 -3.87
CA MET A 136 -29.75 30.04 -3.38
C MET A 136 -29.51 31.53 -3.09
N MET A 137 -28.36 31.88 -2.49
CA MET A 137 -27.99 33.27 -2.26
C MET A 137 -27.82 34.05 -3.58
N LEU A 138 -27.22 33.44 -4.60
CA LEU A 138 -27.04 34.08 -5.90
C LEU A 138 -28.37 34.29 -6.62
N GLU A 139 -29.28 33.32 -6.55
CA GLU A 139 -30.63 33.42 -7.09
C GLU A 139 -31.40 34.55 -6.39
N THR A 140 -31.47 34.51 -5.06
CA THR A 140 -32.20 35.52 -4.25
C THR A 140 -31.67 36.93 -4.47
N THR A 141 -30.35 37.11 -4.54
CA THR A 141 -29.74 38.43 -4.79
C THR A 141 -29.87 38.87 -6.25
N GLY A 142 -29.94 37.93 -7.20
CA GLY A 142 -30.28 38.16 -8.59
C GLY A 142 -31.71 38.67 -8.74
N ASP A 143 -32.67 37.99 -8.11
CA ASP A 143 -34.08 38.38 -8.09
C ASP A 143 -34.29 39.75 -7.44
N ALA A 144 -33.61 40.02 -6.32
CA ALA A 144 -33.64 41.34 -5.68
C ALA A 144 -33.07 42.44 -6.60
N SER A 145 -32.02 42.13 -7.36
CA SER A 145 -31.44 43.06 -8.34
C SER A 145 -32.40 43.32 -9.51
N ALA A 146 -33.07 42.29 -10.02
CA ALA A 146 -34.03 42.40 -11.11
C ALA A 146 -35.30 43.14 -10.67
N ALA A 147 -35.81 42.84 -9.47
CA ALA A 147 -36.95 43.53 -8.87
C ALA A 147 -36.64 45.02 -8.65
N LEU A 148 -35.43 45.35 -8.16
CA LEU A 148 -34.99 46.74 -8.03
C LEU A 148 -34.89 47.44 -9.38
N ALA A 149 -34.32 46.79 -10.40
CA ALA A 149 -34.25 47.36 -11.75
C ALA A 149 -35.66 47.66 -12.30
N ARG A 150 -36.60 46.73 -12.15
CA ARG A 150 -37.99 46.93 -12.55
C ARG A 150 -38.69 48.05 -11.77
N PHE A 151 -38.40 48.15 -10.47
CA PHE A 151 -38.92 49.24 -9.64
C PHE A 151 -38.43 50.61 -10.12
N ILE A 152 -37.16 50.72 -10.50
CA ILE A 152 -36.57 51.95 -11.06
C ILE A 152 -37.25 52.31 -12.39
N GLU A 153 -37.45 51.35 -13.29
CA GLU A 153 -38.14 51.58 -14.57
C GLU A 153 -39.55 52.14 -14.39
N LEU A 154 -40.28 51.67 -13.37
CA LEU A 154 -41.65 52.10 -13.08
C LEU A 154 -41.72 53.43 -12.32
N ASN A 155 -40.60 53.88 -11.73
CA ASN A 155 -40.54 55.08 -10.90
C ASN A 155 -39.38 55.99 -11.36
N PRO A 156 -39.57 56.81 -12.41
CA PRO A 156 -38.51 57.66 -12.95
C PRO A 156 -37.91 58.65 -11.95
N GLY A 157 -38.67 59.07 -10.92
CA GLY A 157 -38.18 59.94 -9.85
C GLY A 157 -37.36 59.21 -8.77
N PHE A 158 -37.09 57.91 -8.93
CA PHE A 158 -36.35 57.12 -7.96
C PHE A 158 -34.91 57.61 -7.74
N GLU A 159 -34.25 58.12 -8.78
CA GLU A 159 -32.87 58.61 -8.68
C GLU A 159 -32.75 59.77 -7.67
N ASP A 160 -33.78 60.60 -7.56
CA ASP A 160 -33.83 61.74 -6.66
C ASP A 160 -34.39 61.38 -5.26
N MET A 161 -34.82 60.13 -5.05
CA MET A 161 -35.39 59.72 -3.76
C MET A 161 -34.30 59.61 -2.67
N PRO A 162 -34.50 60.21 -1.49
CA PRO A 162 -33.61 60.03 -0.35
C PRO A 162 -33.41 58.55 -0.02
N GLY A 163 -32.17 58.08 -0.05
CA GLY A 163 -31.81 56.69 0.24
C GLY A 163 -31.76 55.75 -0.98
N GLY A 164 -32.19 56.18 -2.17
CA GLY A 164 -32.16 55.38 -3.41
C GLY A 164 -30.76 54.87 -3.76
N ALA A 165 -29.75 55.75 -3.72
CA ALA A 165 -28.35 55.38 -3.96
C ALA A 165 -27.82 54.32 -2.97
N ARG A 166 -28.22 54.40 -1.68
CA ARG A 166 -27.82 53.43 -0.66
C ARG A 166 -28.47 52.07 -0.90
N LEU A 167 -29.75 52.05 -1.31
CA LEU A 167 -30.46 50.83 -1.67
C LEU A 167 -29.79 50.14 -2.87
N MET A 168 -29.56 50.87 -3.96
CA MET A 168 -28.86 50.35 -5.15
C MET A 168 -27.49 49.79 -4.81
N SER A 169 -26.69 50.53 -4.04
CA SER A 169 -25.36 50.08 -3.61
C SER A 169 -25.44 48.81 -2.74
N SER A 170 -26.43 48.70 -1.85
CA SER A 170 -26.57 47.53 -0.98
C SER A 170 -26.93 46.27 -1.77
N VAL A 171 -27.88 46.37 -2.71
CA VAL A 171 -28.28 45.27 -3.60
C VAL A 171 -27.14 44.88 -4.54
N GLY A 172 -26.45 45.87 -5.12
CA GLY A 172 -25.29 45.64 -5.97
C GLY A 172 -24.14 44.94 -5.24
N ARG A 173 -23.83 45.36 -4.00
CA ARG A 173 -22.82 44.69 -3.16
C ARG A 173 -23.21 43.27 -2.78
N ALA A 174 -24.48 43.03 -2.43
CA ALA A 174 -24.97 41.69 -2.09
C ALA A 174 -24.85 40.73 -3.29
N ASN A 175 -25.29 41.16 -4.47
CA ASN A 175 -25.19 40.37 -5.70
C ASN A 175 -23.72 40.14 -6.12
N GLY A 176 -22.88 41.18 -6.02
CA GLY A 176 -21.44 41.07 -6.27
C GLY A 176 -20.74 40.08 -5.33
N ALA A 177 -21.06 40.12 -4.03
CA ALA A 177 -20.54 39.18 -3.03
C ALA A 177 -20.97 37.74 -3.34
N ALA A 178 -22.25 37.52 -3.68
CA ALA A 178 -22.76 36.20 -4.03
C ALA A 178 -22.06 35.61 -5.27
N LYS A 179 -21.88 36.41 -6.32
CA LYS A 179 -21.09 36.03 -7.51
C LYS A 179 -19.64 35.68 -7.14
N GLY A 180 -19.02 36.49 -6.29
CA GLY A 180 -17.65 36.26 -5.83
C GLY A 180 -17.48 34.94 -5.08
N VAL A 181 -18.43 34.56 -4.22
CA VAL A 181 -18.41 33.28 -3.51
C VAL A 181 -18.58 32.11 -4.49
N LYS A 182 -19.49 32.21 -5.46
CA LYS A 182 -19.68 31.18 -6.49
C LYS A 182 -18.40 30.89 -7.27
N VAL A 183 -17.72 31.93 -7.75
CA VAL A 183 -16.46 31.78 -8.51
C VAL A 183 -15.38 31.08 -7.67
N LYS A 184 -15.24 31.45 -6.39
CA LYS A 184 -14.28 30.79 -5.49
C LYS A 184 -14.60 29.31 -5.27
N LEU A 185 -15.89 28.96 -5.14
CA LEU A 185 -16.31 27.58 -4.97
C LEU A 185 -16.09 26.74 -6.23
N GLU A 186 -16.38 27.29 -7.42
CA GLU A 186 -16.11 26.62 -8.69
C GLU A 186 -14.62 26.38 -8.91
N ARG A 187 -13.77 27.37 -8.59
CA ARG A 187 -12.31 27.21 -8.62
C ARG A 187 -11.85 26.11 -7.68
N PHE A 188 -12.32 26.10 -6.44
CA PHE A 188 -11.97 25.06 -5.46
C PHE A 188 -12.40 23.66 -5.95
N ARG A 189 -13.60 23.53 -6.52
CA ARG A 189 -14.06 22.26 -7.12
C ARG A 189 -13.16 21.80 -8.28
N MET A 190 -12.64 22.74 -9.09
CA MET A 190 -11.69 22.42 -10.16
C MET A 190 -10.35 21.93 -9.60
N GLU A 191 -9.81 22.63 -8.60
CA GLU A 191 -8.57 22.24 -7.91
C GLU A 191 -8.68 20.82 -7.31
N CYS A 192 -9.80 20.49 -6.67
CA CYS A 192 -10.05 19.13 -6.17
C CYS A 192 -10.11 18.08 -7.29
N LYS A 193 -10.72 18.39 -8.44
CA LYS A 193 -10.77 17.47 -9.59
C LYS A 193 -9.38 17.19 -10.16
N MET A 194 -8.53 18.22 -10.25
CA MET A 194 -7.15 18.09 -10.74
C MET A 194 -6.27 17.28 -9.78
N ALA A 195 -6.38 17.53 -8.48
CA ALA A 195 -5.66 16.75 -7.48
C ALA A 195 -6.06 15.27 -7.51
N ALA A 196 -7.35 14.96 -7.74
CA ALA A 196 -7.81 13.58 -7.86
C ALA A 196 -7.19 12.86 -9.08
N SER A 197 -6.97 13.56 -10.20
CA SER A 197 -6.33 12.97 -11.39
C SER A 197 -4.83 12.71 -11.23
N ASP A 198 -4.11 13.47 -10.39
CA ASP A 198 -2.66 13.29 -10.16
C ASP A 198 -2.32 12.10 -9.24
N THR A 199 -3.30 11.56 -8.50
CA THR A 199 -3.08 10.44 -7.56
C THR A 199 -2.68 9.11 -8.23
N LEU A 200 -2.72 9.00 -9.56
CA LEU A 200 -2.40 7.75 -10.29
C LEU A 200 -0.92 7.56 -10.61
N GLN A 201 -0.01 8.50 -10.29
CA GLN A 201 1.36 8.42 -10.80
C GLN A 201 2.44 8.98 -9.85
N GLN A 202 2.40 8.61 -8.57
CA GLN A 202 3.63 8.64 -7.76
C GLN A 202 4.35 7.31 -7.92
N SER A 203 5.09 7.18 -9.03
CA SER A 203 6.14 6.16 -9.15
C SER A 203 7.18 6.46 -8.08
N LEU A 204 7.14 5.71 -6.98
CA LEU A 204 8.23 5.66 -6.01
C LEU A 204 9.51 5.27 -6.77
N PRO A 205 10.57 6.08 -6.76
CA PRO A 205 11.85 5.63 -7.29
C PRO A 205 12.28 4.44 -6.42
N LEU A 206 12.30 3.25 -7.03
CA LEU A 206 13.08 2.14 -6.48
C LEU A 206 14.51 2.65 -6.42
N TRP A 207 15.06 2.60 -5.22
CA TRP A 207 16.43 2.96 -4.88
C TRP A 207 17.38 2.37 -5.93
N ASP A 208 18.07 3.23 -6.68
CA ASP A 208 19.23 2.82 -7.46
C ASP A 208 20.34 2.50 -6.44
N GLU A 209 20.70 1.22 -6.34
CA GLU A 209 21.86 0.76 -5.59
C GLU A 209 23.13 1.01 -6.44
N ASP A 210 24.02 1.87 -5.93
CA ASP A 210 25.43 1.97 -6.36
C ASP A 210 26.28 0.81 -5.82
#